data_AF-A0A8S3I2J2-F1
#
_entry.id   AF-A0A8S3I2J2-F1
#
_cell.length_a   1.000
_cell.length_b   1.000
_cell.length_c   1.000
_cell.angle_alpha   90.00
_cell.angle_beta   90.00
_cell.angle_gamma   90.00
#
_symmetry.space_group_name_H-M   'P 1'
#
loop_
_entity.id
_entity.type
_entity.pdbx_description
1 polymer ?
#
loop_
_entity_poly.entity_id
_entity_poly.type
_entity_poly.pdbx_seq_one_letter_code
_entity_poly.pdbx_strand_id
1 'polypeptide(L)' 'MESKVGMEFVERALQKNHDTVGVIFIMTIDQSKISTSNTPFAMIDEHSAIPSEQEILFTMHTVFRVAE' A
#
# COMPACT_ATOMS: atom_id res chain seq x y z
N MET A 1 -12.48 -2.61 6.95
CA MET A 1 -11.46 -2.99 7.95
C MET A 1 -10.11 -2.41 7.56
N GLU A 2 -9.64 -2.60 6.32
CA GLU A 2 -8.35 -2.07 5.82
C GLU A 2 -8.23 -0.53 5.82
N SER A 3 -9.31 0.18 5.48
CA SER A 3 -9.33 1.65 5.55
C SER A 3 -9.05 2.21 6.96
N LYS A 4 -9.31 1.43 8.02
CA LYS A 4 -9.04 1.84 9.41
C LYS A 4 -7.54 1.90 9.70
N VAL A 5 -6.78 0.89 9.26
CA VAL A 5 -5.32 0.82 9.45
C VAL A 5 -4.63 1.96 8.69
N GLY A 6 -5.03 2.19 7.44
CA GLY A 6 -4.54 3.32 6.65
C GLY A 6 -4.84 4.68 7.30
N MET A 7 -6.01 4.83 7.93
CA MET A 7 -6.38 6.07 8.62
C MET A 7 -5.58 6.28 9.92
N GLU A 8 -5.39 5.23 10.71
CA GLU A 8 -4.54 5.27 11.92
C GLU A 8 -3.10 5.70 11.58
N PHE A 9 -2.56 5.24 10.43
CA PHE A 9 -1.27 5.71 9.94
C PHE A 9 -1.27 7.22 9.65
N VAL A 10 -2.29 7.71 8.92
CA VAL A 10 -2.42 9.13 8.57
C VAL A 10 -2.56 10.00 9.83
N GLU A 11 -3.42 9.63 10.76
CA GLU A 11 -3.62 10.36 12.02
C GLU A 11 -2.31 10.46 12.81
N ARG A 12 -1.58 9.35 12.93
CA ARG A 12 -0.27 9.32 13.60
C ARG A 12 0.76 10.21 12.91
N ALA A 13 0.75 10.27 11.57
CA ALA A 13 1.67 11.11 10.81
C ALA A 13 1.35 12.61 10.99
N LEU A 14 0.07 12.97 10.91
CA LEU A 14 -0.42 14.34 11.07
C LEU A 14 -0.19 14.88 12.51
N GLN A 15 -0.25 14.01 13.52
CA GLN A 15 0.11 14.38 14.89
C GLN A 15 1.59 14.72 15.08
N LYS A 16 2.47 14.17 14.23
CA LYS A 16 3.92 14.42 14.30
C LYS A 16 4.35 15.63 13.48
N ASN A 17 3.65 15.92 12.38
CA ASN A 17 3.99 17.03 11.51
C ASN A 17 2.73 17.66 10.89
N HIS A 18 2.42 18.88 11.33
CA HIS A 18 1.26 19.64 10.88
C HIS A 18 1.40 20.22 9.47
N ASP A 19 2.60 20.23 8.89
CA ASP A 19 2.86 20.71 7.53
C ASP A 19 2.71 19.59 6.48
N THR A 20 2.16 18.44 6.87
CA THR A 20 1.93 17.30 5.98
C THR A 20 0.46 17.13 5.65
N VAL A 21 0.18 16.58 4.47
CA VAL A 21 -1.16 16.14 4.07
C VAL A 21 -1.11 14.63 3.93
N GLY A 22 -1.99 13.94 4.65
CA GLY A 22 -2.15 12.49 4.52
C GLY A 22 -2.93 12.14 3.25
N VAL A 23 -2.41 11.21 2.45
CA VAL A 23 -3.09 10.68 1.27
C VAL A 23 -3.17 9.16 1.41
N ILE A 24 -4.37 8.61 1.25
CA ILE A 24 -4.62 7.17 1.27
C ILE A 24 -5.04 6.75 -0.14
N PHE A 25 -4.29 5.82 -0.73
CA PHE A 25 -4.65 5.19 -1.99
C PHE A 25 -5.39 3.89 -1.73
N ILE A 26 -6.57 3.72 -2.33
CA ILE A 26 -7.30 2.46 -2.34
C ILE A 26 -7.04 1.82 -3.70
N MET A 27 -6.42 0.65 -3.69
CA MET A 27 -6.02 -0.06 -4.91
C MET A 27 -6.85 -1.33 -5.09
N THR A 28 -7.29 -1.58 -6.32
CA THR A 28 -7.86 -2.88 -6.71
C THR A 28 -6.88 -3.53 -7.69
N ILE A 29 -6.34 -4.69 -7.31
CA ILE A 29 -5.39 -5.43 -8.14
C ILE A 29 -6.18 -6.44 -8.98
N ASP A 30 -6.34 -6.14 -10.27
CA ASP A 30 -6.92 -7.08 -11.23
C ASP A 30 -5.85 -8.08 -11.70
N GLN A 31 -5.91 -9.30 -11.15
CA GLN A 31 -4.98 -10.38 -11.51
C GLN A 31 -5.00 -10.73 -13.00
N SER A 32 -6.09 -10.48 -13.73
CA SER A 32 -6.17 -10.75 -15.18
C SER A 32 -5.30 -9.81 -16.02
N LYS A 33 -4.89 -8.67 -15.45
CA LYS A 33 -4.05 -7.66 -16.11
C LYS A 33 -2.57 -7.81 -15.82
N ILE A 34 -2.22 -8.66 -14.85
CA ILE A 34 -0.83 -8.90 -14.47
C ILE A 34 -0.29 -9.97 -15.41
N SER A 35 0.71 -9.61 -16.23
CA SER A 35 1.35 -10.54 -17.16
C SER A 35 1.87 -11.77 -16.41
N THR A 36 1.47 -12.96 -16.85
CA THR A 36 1.73 -14.26 -16.21
C THR A 36 3.20 -14.68 -16.20
N SER A 37 4.10 -13.88 -16.80
CA SER A 37 5.52 -14.21 -16.94
C SER A 37 6.35 -13.93 -15.69
N ASN A 38 5.93 -13.02 -14.79
CA ASN A 38 6.58 -12.73 -13.51
C ASN A 38 5.63 -11.89 -12.66
N THR A 39 5.34 -12.31 -11.42
CA THR A 39 4.54 -11.51 -10.49
C THR A 39 5.39 -10.34 -9.98
N PRO A 40 5.05 -9.06 -10.27
CA PRO A 40 5.87 -7.90 -9.92
C PRO A 40 5.67 -7.46 -8.45
N PHE A 41 5.13 -8.35 -7.61
CA PHE A 41 4.91 -8.09 -6.19
C PHE A 41 4.96 -9.39 -5.39
N ALA A 42 5.17 -9.26 -4.08
CA ALA A 42 5.12 -10.34 -3.11
C ALA A 42 4.38 -9.89 -1.84
N MET A 43 3.67 -10.82 -1.21
CA MET A 43 3.25 -10.65 0.18
C MET A 43 4.48 -10.83 1.06
N ILE A 44 4.70 -9.93 2.00
CA ILE A 44 5.88 -9.97 2.89
C ILE A 44 5.49 -9.89 4.38
N ASP A 45 4.32 -10.45 4.72
CA ASP A 45 3.76 -10.44 6.08
C ASP A 45 4.76 -10.91 7.15
N GLU A 46 5.59 -11.91 6.85
CA GLU A 46 6.61 -12.46 7.77
C GLU A 46 7.86 -11.56 7.93
N HIS A 47 8.01 -10.56 7.06
CA HIS A 47 9.15 -9.64 7.00
C HIS A 47 8.75 -8.18 7.20
N SER A 48 7.48 -7.91 7.49
CA SER A 48 7.00 -6.55 7.69
C SER A 48 7.64 -5.89 8.91
N ALA A 49 7.94 -4.60 8.80
CA ALA A 49 8.33 -3.79 9.94
C ALA A 49 7.18 -3.65 10.97
N ILE A 50 5.94 -3.86 10.54
CA ILE A 50 4.73 -3.77 11.36
C ILE A 50 4.02 -5.13 11.27
N PRO A 51 4.22 -6.04 12.24
CA PRO A 51 3.72 -7.43 12.16
C PRO A 51 2.20 -7.60 12.04
N SER A 52 1.43 -6.55 12.34
CA SER A 52 -0.03 -6.55 12.21
C SER A 52 -0.53 -6.13 10.83
N GLU A 53 0.36 -5.67 9.95
CA GLU A 53 0.02 -5.25 8.59
C GLU A 53 0.17 -6.40 7.60
N GLN A 54 -0.73 -6.44 6.62
CA GLN A 54 -0.63 -7.35 5.48
C GLN A 54 0.06 -6.60 4.35
N GLU A 55 1.39 -6.72 4.30
CA GLU A 55 2.24 -5.88 3.47
C GLU A 55 2.50 -6.51 2.11
N ILE A 56 2.29 -5.71 1.06
CA ILE A 56 2.62 -6.07 -0.33
C ILE A 56 3.82 -5.25 -0.78
N LEU A 57 4.91 -5.94 -1.12
CA LEU A 57 6.09 -5.33 -1.71
C LEU A 57 6.03 -5.42 -3.23
N PHE A 58 5.98 -4.28 -3.90
CA PHE A 58 6.10 -4.19 -5.35
C PHE A 58 7.56 -4.05 -5.78
N THR A 59 7.90 -4.53 -6.98
CA THR A 59 9.21 -4.27 -7.58
C THR A 59 9.42 -2.77 -7.80
N MET A 60 10.68 -2.33 -7.75
CA MET A 60 11.05 -0.96 -8.12
C MET A 60 10.56 -0.63 -9.53
N HIS A 61 10.19 0.64 -9.75
CA HIS A 61 9.65 1.14 -11.03
C HIS A 61 8.26 0.60 -11.42
N THR A 62 7.45 0.16 -10.45
CA THR A 62 6.03 -0.15 -10.66
C THR A 62 5.22 1.12 -10.91
N VAL A 63 4.40 1.12 -11.96
CA VAL A 63 3.53 2.27 -12.31
C VAL A 63 2.09 1.95 -11.93
N PHE A 64 1.50 2.80 -11.09
CA PHE A 64 0.08 2.75 -10.75
C PHE A 64 -0.66 3.86 -11.52
N ARG A 65 -1.83 3.53 -12.07
CA ARG A 65 -2.73 4.51 -12.69
C ARG A 65 -3.92 4.74 -11.78
N VAL A 66 -4.10 5.97 -11.34
CA VAL A 66 -5.32 6.39 -10.63
C VAL A 66 -6.44 6.44 -11.66
N ALA A 67 -7.53 5.71 -11.43
CA ALA A 67 -8.73 5.83 -12.24
C ALA A 67 -9.39 7.19 -11.98
N GLU A 68 -9.96 7.80 -13.03
CA GLU A 68 -10.81 8.99 -12.90
C GLU A 68 -12.08 8.70 -12.10
#